data_AF-A0A1R1XMY7-F1
#
_entry.id   AF-A0A1R1XMY7-F1
#
_cell.length_a   1.000
_cell.length_b   1.000
_cell.length_c   1.000
_cell.angle_alpha   90.00
_cell.angle_beta   90.00
_cell.angle_gamma   90.00
#
_symmetry.space_group_name_H-M   'P 1'
#
loop_
_entity.id
_entity.type
_entity.pdbx_description
1 polymer ?
#
loop_
_entity_poly.entity_id
_entity_poly.type
_entity_poly.pdbx_seq_one_letter_code
_entity_poly.pdbx_strand_id
1 'polypeptide(L)' 'MDSSASTKLTLKLGTGLQQAKVTNSVGSRYNKTTVGRMIDHIFYVGLNSRPNWCTASRFMDLSDHMPITAQWNIESLE' A
#
# COMPACT_ATOMS: atom_id res chain seq x y z
N MET A 1 -3.31 -9.40 -2.56
CA MET A 1 -2.13 -10.27 -2.32
C MET A 1 -1.45 -9.85 -1.03
N ASP A 2 -0.89 -10.73 -0.21
CA ASP A 2 -0.10 -10.31 0.96
C ASP A 2 1.19 -9.57 0.54
N SER A 3 1.72 -8.70 1.40
CA SER A 3 2.87 -7.84 1.07
C SER A 3 4.11 -8.65 0.64
N SER A 4 4.31 -9.84 1.19
CA SER A 4 5.47 -10.67 0.86
C SER A 4 5.38 -11.23 -0.56
N ALA A 5 4.20 -11.71 -0.94
CA ALA A 5 3.94 -12.20 -2.28
C ALA A 5 3.93 -11.06 -3.30
N SER A 6 3.37 -9.88 -2.95
CA SER A 6 3.33 -8.74 -3.86
C SER A 6 4.73 -8.22 -4.17
N THR A 7 5.60 -8.08 -3.16
CA THR A 7 7.00 -7.70 -3.36
C THR A 7 7.76 -8.72 -4.23
N LYS A 8 7.56 -10.03 -4.00
CA LYS A 8 8.19 -11.07 -4.83
C LYS A 8 7.71 -11.01 -6.28
N LEU A 9 6.42 -10.80 -6.51
CA LEU A 9 5.87 -10.65 -7.85
C LEU A 9 6.49 -9.42 -8.55
N THR A 10 6.51 -8.29 -7.86
CA THR A 10 7.07 -7.05 -8.38
C THR A 10 8.56 -7.18 -8.74
N LEU A 11 9.35 -7.85 -7.90
CA LEU A 11 10.76 -8.15 -8.21
C LEU A 11 10.91 -9.02 -9.46
N LYS A 12 10.04 -10.02 -9.66
CA LYS A 12 10.05 -10.89 -10.85
C LYS A 12 9.68 -10.15 -12.14
N LEU A 13 8.84 -9.12 -12.05
CA LEU A 13 8.46 -8.31 -13.21
C LEU A 13 9.65 -7.49 -13.75
N GLY A 14 10.68 -7.22 -12.93
CA GLY A 14 11.88 -6.51 -13.37
C GLY A 14 11.66 -5.04 -13.73
N THR A 15 10.51 -4.45 -13.36
CA THR A 15 10.09 -3.11 -13.76
C THR A 15 10.57 -1.99 -12.82
N GLY A 16 11.36 -2.32 -11.79
CA GLY A 16 11.90 -1.32 -10.85
C GLY A 16 10.86 -0.65 -9.95
N LEU A 17 9.63 -1.19 -9.89
CA LEU A 17 8.56 -0.69 -9.02
C LEU A 17 8.95 -0.78 -7.54
N GLN A 18 8.69 0.30 -6.81
CA GLN A 18 8.81 0.42 -5.37
C GLN A 18 7.44 0.34 -4.72
N GLN A 19 7.34 -0.32 -3.57
CA GLN A 19 6.10 -0.40 -2.80
C GLN A 19 6.01 0.77 -1.81
N ALA A 20 4.88 1.48 -1.81
CA ALA A 20 4.60 2.48 -0.80
C ALA A 20 4.40 1.81 0.57
N LYS A 21 5.11 2.31 1.59
CA LYS A 21 4.99 1.77 2.95
C LYS A 21 3.69 2.25 3.59
N VAL A 22 2.69 1.37 3.64
CA VAL A 22 1.42 1.65 4.29
C VAL A 22 1.61 1.69 5.82
N THR A 23 1.10 2.75 6.45
CA THR A 23 1.03 2.94 7.91
C THR A 23 -0.35 2.53 8.43
N ASN A 24 -0.47 2.25 9.73
CA ASN A 24 -1.69 1.72 10.38
C ASN A 24 -2.18 0.36 9.85
N SER A 25 -1.35 -0.33 9.07
CA SER A 25 -1.71 -1.52 8.30
C SER A 25 -0.97 -2.79 8.75
N VAL A 26 -0.49 -2.85 9.99
CA VAL A 26 0.37 -3.95 10.42
C VAL A 26 -0.44 -5.25 10.50
N GLY A 27 -0.30 -6.06 9.45
CA GLY A 27 -0.66 -7.47 9.39
C GLY A 27 -2.14 -7.78 9.39
N SER A 28 -2.43 -9.08 9.28
CA SER A 28 -3.77 -9.60 9.53
C SER A 28 -4.15 -9.25 10.97
N ARG A 29 -5.06 -8.30 11.17
CA ARG A 29 -5.56 -7.99 12.50
C ARG A 29 -6.81 -8.81 12.72
N TYR A 30 -6.69 -9.75 13.65
CA TYR A 30 -7.82 -10.47 14.20
C TYR A 30 -8.59 -9.50 15.09
N ASN A 31 -9.71 -8.96 14.62
CA ASN A 31 -10.62 -8.21 15.48
C ASN A 31 -11.83 -9.09 15.78
N LYS A 32 -11.76 -9.82 16.90
CA LYS A 32 -12.81 -10.68 17.48
C LYS A 32 -13.36 -11.76 16.53
N THR A 33 -14.04 -11.36 15.45
CA THR A 33 -14.70 -12.20 14.44
C THR A 33 -14.21 -11.98 13.00
N THR A 34 -13.43 -10.93 12.72
CA THR A 34 -13.07 -10.56 11.34
C THR A 34 -11.56 -10.44 11.18
N VAL A 35 -11.00 -11.18 10.21
CA VAL A 35 -9.59 -11.10 9.81
C VAL A 35 -9.49 -10.15 8.62
N GLY A 36 -9.01 -8.92 8.85
CA GLY A 36 -8.66 -8.02 7.75
C GLY A 36 -7.33 -8.44 7.12
N ARG A 37 -7.24 -8.56 5.79
CA ARG A 37 -5.99 -8.84 5.08
C ARG A 37 -5.57 -7.59 4.29
N MET A 38 -4.30 -7.20 4.37
CA MET A 38 -3.74 -6.22 3.42
C MET A 38 -3.56 -6.91 2.07
N ILE A 39 -4.52 -6.68 1.16
CA ILE A 39 -4.48 -7.23 -0.20
C ILE A 39 -4.27 -6.19 -1.29
N ASP A 40 -4.53 -4.93 -0.97
CA ASP A 40 -4.34 -3.77 -1.83
C ASP A 40 -2.97 -3.13 -1.53
N HIS A 41 -2.26 -2.70 -2.58
CA HIS A 41 -0.92 -2.12 -2.49
C HIS A 41 -0.77 -1.00 -3.51
N ILE A 42 0.00 0.03 -3.17
CA ILE A 42 0.40 1.07 -4.11
C ILE A 42 1.86 0.83 -4.49
N PHE A 43 2.11 0.62 -5.78
CA PHE A 43 3.45 0.54 -6.37
C PHE A 43 3.71 1.75 -7.26
N TYR A 44 4.94 2.25 -7.27
CA TYR A 44 5.34 3.43 -8.02
C TYR A 44 6.76 3.29 -8.57
N VAL A 45 7.07 3.99 -9.66
CA VAL A 45 8.41 4.07 -10.28
C VAL A 45 8.54 5.42 -10.98
N GLY A 46 9.78 5.89 -11.18
CA GLY A 46 10.03 7.16 -11.89
C GLY A 46 9.77 8.42 -11.05
N LEU A 47 9.61 8.27 -9.73
CA LEU A 47 9.52 9.39 -8.79
C LEU A 47 10.83 9.55 -8.03
N ASN A 48 11.24 10.79 -7.81
CA ASN A 48 12.51 11.12 -7.16
C ASN A 48 12.45 10.98 -5.64
N SER A 49 11.28 10.67 -5.09
CA SER A 49 11.10 10.46 -3.66
C SER A 49 10.11 9.35 -3.34
N ARG A 50 10.16 8.90 -2.08
CA ARG A 50 9.11 8.06 -1.49
C ARG A 50 7.90 8.92 -1.14
N PRO A 51 6.68 8.35 -1.09
CA PRO A 51 5.52 9.09 -0.60
C PRO A 51 5.78 9.63 0.81
N ASN A 52 5.34 10.87 1.06
CA ASN A 52 5.40 11.51 2.38
C ASN A 52 4.68 10.66 3.44
N TRP A 53 3.54 10.08 3.05
CA TRP A 53 2.80 9.12 3.83
C TRP A 53 1.98 8.21 2.91
N CYS A 54 1.66 7.03 3.44
CA CYS A 54 0.71 6.11 2.85
C CYS A 54 -0.08 5.46 3.99
N THR A 55 -1.42 5.45 3.93
CA THR A 55 -2.28 4.94 5.01
C THR A 55 -3.49 4.22 4.46
N ALA A 56 -3.96 3.21 5.19
CA ALA A 56 -5.28 2.61 4.99
C ALA A 56 -6.31 3.37 5.84
N SER A 57 -7.44 3.78 5.25
CA SER A 57 -8.55 4.41 5.95
C SER A 57 -9.56 3.36 6.41
N ARG A 58 -9.86 3.36 7.72
CA ARG A 58 -10.87 2.50 8.35
C ARG A 58 -12.19 3.20 8.65
N PHE A 59 -12.27 4.49 8.33
CA PHE A 59 -13.40 5.35 8.69
C PHE A 59 -14.35 5.59 7.51
N MET A 60 -14.05 4.99 6.36
CA MET A 60 -14.88 5.04 5.16
C MET A 60 -15.37 3.63 4.87
N ASP A 61 -16.70 3.46 4.82
CA ASP A 61 -17.37 2.22 4.47
C ASP A 61 -17.99 2.39 3.07
N LEU A 62 -17.19 2.10 2.05
CA LEU A 62 -17.56 2.29 0.64
C LEU A 62 -17.69 0.96 -0.11
N SER A 63 -16.99 -0.08 0.37
CA SER A 63 -17.00 -1.43 -0.16
C SER A 63 -16.44 -2.41 0.87
N ASP A 64 -16.31 -3.68 0.50
CA ASP A 64 -15.59 -4.70 1.26
C ASP A 64 -14.06 -4.46 1.34
N HIS A 65 -13.55 -3.42 0.67
CA HIS A 65 -12.16 -2.98 0.75
C HIS A 65 -12.00 -1.67 1.55
N MET A 66 -10.85 -1.54 2.23
CA MET A 66 -10.45 -0.28 2.87
C MET A 66 -9.68 0.59 1.88
N PRO A 67 -10.03 1.89 1.72
CA PRO A 67 -9.24 2.79 0.88
C PRO A 67 -7.79 2.88 1.34
N ILE A 68 -6.84 2.82 0.40
CA ILE A 68 -5.43 3.11 0.63
C ILE A 68 -5.08 4.39 -0.10
N THR A 69 -4.48 5.34 0.62
CA THR A 69 -4.10 6.65 0.08
C THR A 69 -2.61 6.86 0.30
N ALA A 70 -1.92 7.40 -0.71
CA ALA A 70 -0.53 7.83 -0.64
C ALA A 70 -0.41 9.27 -1.17
N GLN A 71 0.52 10.03 -0.61
CA GLN A 71 0.77 11.42 -1.01
C GLN A 71 2.24 11.62 -1.37
N TRP A 72 2.48 12.31 -2.48
CA TRP A 72 3.79 12.82 -2.88
C TRP A 72 3.78 14.35 -2.88
N ASN A 73 4.95 14.96 -2.67
CA ASN A 73 5.13 16.37 -2.98
C ASN A 73 5.23 16.52 -4.50
N ILE A 74 4.56 17.52 -5.07
CA ILE A 74 4.56 17.77 -6.52
C ILE A 74 5.98 18.05 -7.04
N GLU A 75 6.82 18.67 -6.21
CA GLU A 75 8.24 18.93 -6.48
C GLU A 75 9.09 17.66 -6.59
N SER A 76 8.55 16.49 -6.21
CA SER A 76 9.23 15.20 -6.34
C SER A 76 8.85 14.41 -7.60
N LEU A 77 8.05 15.03 -8.48
CA LEU A 77 7.65 14.52 -9.80
C LEU A 77 8.61 14.96 -10.92
N GLU A 78 9.46 15.97 -10.67
CA GLU A 78 10.61 16.36 -11.50
C GLU A 78 11.88 15.71 -10.97
#